data_AF-A0A4T0VCZ8-F1
#
_entry.id   AF-A0A4T0VCZ8-F1
#
_cell.length_a   1.000
_cell.length_b   1.000
_cell.length_c   1.000
_cell.angle_alpha   90.00
_cell.angle_beta   90.00
_cell.angle_gamma   90.00
#
_symmetry.space_group_name_H-M   'P 1'
#
loop_
_entity.id
_entity.type
_entity.pdbx_description
1 polymer ?
#
loop_
_entity_poly.entity_id
_entity_poly.type
_entity_poly.pdbx_seq_one_letter_code
_entity_poly.pdbx_strand_id
1 'polypeptide(L)'
;MGGRNGGVGEKWVPDVTLRARGGADAYVPTTTFYTALLDEVVEPQQGTAASAYLNDARRVGVTNIEVQSVCPGRPAGSIYGHATMLFNPLTAALIKDVLQRGQGPAQVGNIDLDDVCKDFIAPGLSLEDGIATAGSIVAAAIRLLAYLPKLIAEPGLMAYARV
;
A
#
# COMPACT_ATOMS: atom_id res chain seq x y z
N MET A 1 -10.78 40.37 -24.02
CA MET A 1 -9.56 39.57 -23.79
C MET A 1 -9.39 39.43 -22.28
N GLY A 2 -9.50 38.29 -21.62
CA GLY A 2 -9.89 36.94 -22.03
C GLY A 2 -10.50 36.25 -20.80
N GLY A 3 -11.67 35.66 -20.98
CA GLY A 3 -12.24 34.74 -20.01
C GLY A 3 -11.47 33.42 -20.09
N ARG A 4 -10.97 32.93 -18.96
CA ARG A 4 -10.53 31.54 -18.86
C ARG A 4 -11.71 30.72 -18.40
N ASN A 5 -12.24 29.95 -19.35
CA ASN A 5 -13.27 28.95 -19.15
C ASN A 5 -12.79 27.94 -18.10
N GLY A 6 -13.51 27.85 -16.99
CA GLY A 6 -13.43 26.72 -16.07
C GLY A 6 -13.98 25.48 -16.77
N GLY A 7 -13.07 24.68 -17.33
CA GLY A 7 -13.35 23.40 -17.93
C GLY A 7 -13.34 22.30 -16.87
N VAL A 8 -14.43 21.55 -16.81
CA VAL A 8 -14.63 20.34 -16.00
C VAL A 8 -13.55 19.32 -16.37
N GLY A 9 -12.44 19.26 -15.61
CA GLY A 9 -11.34 18.32 -15.89
C GLY A 9 -10.16 18.34 -14.91
N GLU A 10 -9.98 19.37 -14.08
CA GLU A 10 -8.81 19.55 -13.20
C GLU A 10 -8.88 18.77 -11.85
N LYS A 11 -9.56 17.63 -11.76
CA LYS A 11 -9.95 17.06 -10.45
C LYS A 11 -9.07 15.97 -9.84
N TRP A 12 -7.94 15.57 -10.44
CA TRP A 12 -7.02 14.57 -9.84
C TRP A 12 -5.58 14.75 -10.36
N VAL A 13 -4.82 15.72 -9.85
CA VAL A 13 -3.59 16.20 -10.54
C VAL A 13 -2.26 15.60 -10.03
N PRO A 14 -2.02 15.33 -8.73
CA PRO A 14 -0.69 14.97 -8.27
C PRO A 14 -0.34 13.51 -8.50
N ASP A 15 -1.29 12.56 -8.44
CA ASP A 15 -1.00 11.17 -8.85
C ASP A 15 -0.62 11.10 -10.33
N VAL A 16 -1.36 11.84 -11.18
CA VAL A 16 -1.03 11.98 -12.60
C VAL A 16 0.38 12.55 -12.77
N THR A 17 0.75 13.56 -11.99
CA THR A 17 2.08 14.17 -12.06
C THR A 17 3.20 13.22 -11.63
N LEU A 18 3.01 12.50 -10.52
CA LEU A 18 3.95 11.49 -10.02
C LEU A 18 4.16 10.39 -11.06
N ARG A 19 3.06 9.79 -11.54
CA ARG A 19 3.10 8.68 -12.50
C ARG A 19 3.66 9.11 -13.86
N ALA A 20 3.27 10.29 -14.37
CA ALA A 20 3.74 10.81 -15.67
C ALA A 20 5.26 11.04 -15.72
N ARG A 21 5.92 11.21 -14.57
CA ARG A 21 7.39 11.35 -14.46
C ARG A 21 8.09 10.02 -14.12
N GLY A 22 7.42 8.88 -14.32
CA GLY A 22 7.96 7.56 -14.03
C GLY A 22 7.95 7.21 -12.54
N GLY A 23 7.08 7.87 -11.75
CA GLY A 23 6.89 7.56 -10.33
C GLY A 23 6.05 6.30 -10.08
N ALA A 24 5.45 5.73 -11.13
CA ALA A 24 4.82 4.41 -11.09
C ALA A 24 5.85 3.25 -11.13
N ASP A 25 7.13 3.57 -11.36
CA ASP A 25 8.24 2.63 -11.34
C ASP A 25 9.06 2.83 -10.07
N ALA A 26 9.55 1.74 -9.49
CA ALA A 26 10.40 1.81 -8.31
C ALA A 26 11.71 2.60 -8.58
N TYR A 27 12.17 3.31 -7.55
CA TYR A 27 13.46 4.04 -7.56
C TYR A 27 14.57 3.30 -6.81
N VAL A 28 14.20 2.42 -5.89
CA VAL A 28 15.08 1.56 -5.09
C VAL A 28 14.45 0.17 -5.04
N PRO A 29 15.17 -0.89 -4.61
CA PRO A 29 14.54 -2.19 -4.38
C PRO A 29 13.29 -2.04 -3.52
N THR A 30 12.12 -2.37 -4.05
CA THR A 30 10.84 -2.06 -3.41
C THR A 30 9.97 -3.30 -3.30
N THR A 31 9.41 -3.51 -2.11
CA THR A 31 8.37 -4.50 -1.89
C THR A 31 7.08 -3.79 -1.51
N THR A 32 5.99 -4.09 -2.19
CA THR A 32 4.66 -3.59 -1.83
C THR A 32 3.85 -4.74 -1.24
N PHE A 33 3.02 -4.46 -0.24
CA PHE A 33 2.15 -5.42 0.41
C PHE A 33 0.74 -4.90 0.37
N TYR A 34 -0.21 -5.72 -0.06
CA TYR A 34 -1.59 -5.32 -0.17
C TYR A 34 -2.57 -6.50 -0.11
N THR A 35 -3.83 -6.15 0.13
CA THR A 35 -4.96 -7.07 0.22
C THR A 35 -5.96 -6.72 -0.88
N ALA A 36 -6.34 -7.73 -1.67
CA ALA A 36 -7.24 -7.59 -2.82
C ALA A 36 -8.72 -7.75 -2.45
N LEU A 37 -9.03 -8.40 -1.32
CA LEU A 37 -10.41 -8.74 -0.96
C LEU A 37 -11.11 -7.64 -0.16
N LEU A 38 -10.38 -6.90 0.67
CA LEU A 38 -10.96 -5.91 1.56
C LEU A 38 -9.93 -4.85 1.94
N ASP A 39 -9.39 -4.09 0.99
CA ASP A 39 -8.81 -2.80 1.37
C ASP A 39 -9.95 -1.77 1.37
N GLU A 40 -10.54 -1.51 2.53
CA GLU A 40 -11.71 -0.65 2.65
C GLU A 40 -11.42 0.84 2.44
N VAL A 41 -10.14 1.21 2.26
CA VAL A 41 -9.67 2.60 2.09
C VAL A 41 -9.17 2.84 0.68
N VAL A 42 -8.43 1.90 0.10
CA VAL A 42 -7.77 2.03 -1.20
C VAL A 42 -8.31 1.00 -2.17
N GLU A 43 -8.89 1.46 -3.28
CA GLU A 43 -9.32 0.61 -4.39
C GLU A 43 -9.00 1.30 -5.74
N PRO A 44 -8.74 0.54 -6.82
CA PRO A 44 -8.64 -0.92 -6.88
C PRO A 44 -7.37 -1.47 -6.21
N GLN A 45 -7.45 -2.65 -5.62
CA GLN A 45 -6.30 -3.34 -5.00
C GLN A 45 -6.03 -4.76 -5.53
N GLN A 46 -6.55 -5.10 -6.71
CA GLN A 46 -6.48 -6.44 -7.29
C GLN A 46 -5.55 -6.50 -8.51
N GLY A 47 -4.70 -7.53 -8.58
CA GLY A 47 -3.87 -7.83 -9.73
C GLY A 47 -2.94 -6.68 -10.15
N THR A 48 -2.64 -6.57 -11.46
CA THR A 48 -1.74 -5.52 -11.98
C THR A 48 -2.37 -4.13 -12.05
N ALA A 49 -3.68 -4.03 -11.79
CA ALA A 49 -4.38 -2.76 -11.69
C ALA A 49 -4.40 -2.21 -10.25
N ALA A 50 -3.89 -2.96 -9.27
CA ALA A 50 -3.83 -2.54 -7.88
C ALA A 50 -3.08 -1.21 -7.74
N SER A 51 -3.62 -0.28 -6.93
CA SER A 51 -3.00 1.02 -6.66
C SER A 51 -1.61 0.87 -6.04
N ALA A 52 -1.41 -0.16 -5.21
CA ALA A 52 -0.13 -0.54 -4.63
C ALA A 52 0.89 -1.15 -5.63
N TYR A 53 0.50 -1.44 -6.88
CA TYR A 53 1.38 -2.09 -7.85
C TYR A 53 2.44 -1.12 -8.38
N LEU A 54 3.71 -1.48 -8.24
CA LEU A 54 4.84 -0.76 -8.82
C LEU A 54 5.49 -1.53 -9.96
N ASN A 55 5.91 -0.80 -10.98
CA ASN A 55 6.69 -1.31 -12.11
C ASN A 55 8.20 -1.23 -11.82
N ASP A 56 9.03 -1.83 -12.67
CA ASP A 56 10.49 -1.86 -12.53
C ASP A 56 11.26 -1.44 -13.80
N ALA A 57 10.86 -0.35 -14.46
CA ALA A 57 11.58 0.15 -15.63
C ALA A 57 13.07 0.47 -15.36
N ARG A 58 13.43 0.74 -14.09
CA ARG A 58 14.79 1.04 -13.64
C ARG A 58 15.63 -0.20 -13.30
N ARG A 59 15.02 -1.39 -13.28
CA ARG A 59 15.67 -2.66 -12.92
C ARG A 59 16.34 -2.62 -11.54
N VAL A 60 15.67 -2.00 -10.58
CA VAL A 60 16.11 -1.92 -9.18
C VAL A 60 15.60 -3.11 -8.36
N GLY A 61 14.68 -3.91 -8.92
CA GLY A 61 14.05 -5.03 -8.27
C GLY A 61 12.75 -4.61 -7.60
N VAL A 62 11.64 -5.24 -8.01
CA VAL A 62 10.32 -5.03 -7.41
C VAL A 62 9.64 -6.36 -7.13
N THR A 63 9.02 -6.45 -5.96
CA THR A 63 8.12 -7.54 -5.59
C THR A 63 6.79 -6.96 -5.12
N ASN A 64 5.71 -7.20 -5.86
CA ASN A 64 4.36 -6.79 -5.48
C ASN A 64 3.64 -7.97 -4.81
N ILE A 65 3.33 -7.86 -3.52
CA ILE A 65 2.73 -8.94 -2.71
C ILE A 65 1.24 -8.69 -2.50
N GLU A 66 0.42 -9.36 -3.29
CA GLU A 66 -0.99 -9.56 -2.98
C GLU A 66 -1.13 -10.79 -2.06
N VAL A 67 -1.53 -10.58 -0.80
CA VAL A 67 -1.47 -11.67 0.20
C VAL A 67 -2.41 -12.84 -0.13
N GLN A 68 -3.51 -12.57 -0.82
CA GLN A 68 -4.45 -13.61 -1.27
C GLN A 68 -3.88 -14.48 -2.38
N SER A 69 -3.06 -13.90 -3.26
CA SER A 69 -2.37 -14.66 -4.31
C SER A 69 -1.24 -15.53 -3.73
N VAL A 70 -0.56 -15.07 -2.66
CA VAL A 70 0.57 -15.81 -2.04
C VAL A 70 0.09 -16.87 -1.04
N CYS A 71 -0.93 -16.59 -0.25
CA CYS A 71 -1.49 -17.50 0.75
C CYS A 71 -2.95 -17.89 0.42
N PRO A 72 -3.24 -18.49 -0.75
CA PRO A 72 -4.62 -18.72 -1.21
C PRO A 72 -5.38 -19.67 -0.29
N GLY A 73 -6.55 -19.23 0.20
CA GLY A 73 -7.42 -20.03 1.06
C GLY A 73 -6.86 -20.32 2.45
N ARG A 74 -5.80 -19.61 2.87
CA ARG A 74 -5.18 -19.77 4.19
C ARG A 74 -5.39 -18.53 5.06
N PRO A 75 -5.28 -18.63 6.40
CA PRO A 75 -5.50 -17.50 7.30
C PRO A 75 -4.75 -16.22 6.94
N ALA A 76 -3.47 -16.31 6.56
CA ALA A 76 -2.68 -15.13 6.15
C ALA A 76 -3.11 -14.50 4.81
N GLY A 77 -3.83 -15.23 3.97
CA GLY A 77 -4.46 -14.74 2.74
C GLY A 77 -5.97 -14.63 2.87
N SER A 78 -6.50 -14.50 4.08
CA SER A 78 -7.92 -14.30 4.33
C SER A 78 -8.29 -12.81 4.21
N ILE A 79 -9.30 -12.38 4.96
CA ILE A 79 -9.82 -11.02 4.91
C ILE A 79 -8.96 -10.14 5.83
N TYR A 80 -8.14 -9.30 5.20
CA TYR A 80 -7.43 -8.20 5.85
C TYR A 80 -7.98 -6.89 5.29
N GLY A 81 -8.35 -5.98 6.19
CA GLY A 81 -8.55 -4.54 6.02
C GLY A 81 -7.26 -3.75 5.79
N HIS A 82 -7.38 -2.48 5.40
CA HIS A 82 -6.28 -1.55 5.17
C HIS A 82 -5.30 -1.49 6.34
N ALA A 83 -5.81 -1.23 7.56
CA ALA A 83 -4.99 -1.16 8.77
C ALA A 83 -4.45 -2.54 9.18
N THR A 84 -5.23 -3.60 8.98
CA THR A 84 -4.92 -4.94 9.48
C THR A 84 -3.78 -5.62 8.71
N MET A 85 -3.48 -5.15 7.50
CA MET A 85 -2.30 -5.58 6.73
C MET A 85 -0.99 -5.39 7.50
N LEU A 86 -0.95 -4.48 8.48
CA LEU A 86 0.23 -4.21 9.32
C LEU A 86 0.56 -5.34 10.30
N PHE A 87 -0.40 -6.21 10.66
CA PHE A 87 -0.13 -7.39 11.50
C PHE A 87 -0.17 -8.71 10.72
N ASN A 88 -0.30 -8.65 9.39
CA ASN A 88 -0.34 -9.84 8.55
C ASN A 88 0.97 -10.66 8.68
N PRO A 89 0.91 -11.98 8.93
CA PRO A 89 2.10 -12.80 9.16
C PRO A 89 3.01 -12.92 7.94
N LEU A 90 2.45 -12.99 6.73
CA LEU A 90 3.23 -13.02 5.48
C LEU A 90 3.99 -11.71 5.29
N THR A 91 3.33 -10.57 5.51
CA THR A 91 3.96 -9.24 5.47
C THR A 91 5.13 -9.16 6.45
N ALA A 92 4.92 -9.54 7.71
CA ALA A 92 5.98 -9.49 8.73
C ALA A 92 7.16 -10.42 8.40
N ALA A 93 6.88 -11.64 7.94
CA ALA A 93 7.91 -12.62 7.58
C ALA A 93 8.78 -12.14 6.41
N LEU A 94 8.16 -11.59 5.36
CA LEU A 94 8.88 -11.06 4.19
C LEU A 94 9.68 -9.81 4.52
N ILE A 95 9.15 -8.90 5.36
CA ILE A 95 9.93 -7.75 5.85
C ILE A 95 11.14 -8.24 6.64
N LYS A 96 10.96 -9.22 7.53
CA LYS A 96 12.06 -9.79 8.32
C LYS A 96 13.13 -10.41 7.42
N ASP A 97 12.75 -11.20 6.40
CA ASP A 97 13.70 -11.74 5.40
C ASP A 97 14.51 -10.62 4.73
N VAL A 98 13.83 -9.59 4.21
CA VAL A 98 14.49 -8.49 3.49
C VAL A 98 15.49 -7.78 4.38
N LEU A 99 15.10 -7.47 5.62
CA LEU A 99 15.97 -6.78 6.57
C LEU A 99 17.17 -7.64 7.00
N GLN A 100 16.99 -8.96 7.16
CA GLN A 100 18.07 -9.87 7.52
C GLN A 100 19.03 -10.11 6.34
N ARG A 101 18.51 -10.19 5.12
CA ARG A 101 19.30 -10.36 3.90
C ARG A 101 20.02 -9.08 3.49
N GLY A 102 19.43 -7.92 3.78
CA GLY A 102 20.04 -6.60 3.58
C GLY A 102 20.16 -6.14 2.13
N GLN A 103 19.47 -6.79 1.18
CA GLN A 103 19.55 -6.47 -0.25
C GLN A 103 18.28 -6.86 -1.00
N GLY A 104 17.96 -6.14 -2.09
CA GLY A 104 16.85 -6.47 -2.99
C GLY A 104 15.46 -6.36 -2.36
N PRO A 105 14.39 -6.57 -3.16
CA PRO A 105 13.03 -6.68 -2.64
C PRO A 105 12.81 -8.06 -1.98
N ALA A 106 11.62 -8.28 -1.41
CA ALA A 106 11.25 -9.53 -0.79
C ALA A 106 11.22 -10.70 -1.79
N GLN A 107 11.58 -11.87 -1.30
CA GLN A 107 11.62 -13.10 -2.09
C GLN A 107 10.70 -14.13 -1.42
N VAL A 108 9.53 -14.37 -2.03
CA VAL A 108 8.54 -15.32 -1.49
C VAL A 108 9.14 -16.72 -1.32
N GLY A 109 10.04 -17.13 -2.20
CA GLY A 109 10.72 -18.43 -2.13
C GLY A 109 11.64 -18.64 -0.91
N ASN A 110 11.95 -17.58 -0.15
CA ASN A 110 12.73 -17.69 1.09
C ASN A 110 11.84 -17.98 2.31
N ILE A 111 10.52 -17.93 2.15
CA ILE A 111 9.57 -18.08 3.24
C ILE A 111 8.98 -19.48 3.24
N ASP A 112 8.94 -20.12 4.41
CA ASP A 112 8.12 -21.30 4.62
C ASP A 112 6.64 -20.87 4.68
N LEU A 113 5.95 -20.99 3.55
CA LEU A 113 4.54 -20.61 3.43
C LEU A 113 3.61 -21.56 4.20
N ASP A 114 4.03 -22.79 4.51
CA ASP A 114 3.24 -23.69 5.35
C ASP A 114 3.23 -23.23 6.80
N ASP A 115 4.37 -22.77 7.31
CA ASP A 115 4.44 -22.18 8.64
C ASP A 115 3.81 -20.78 8.70
N VAL A 116 4.08 -19.91 7.73
CA VAL A 116 3.64 -18.51 7.80
C VAL A 116 2.17 -18.33 7.43
N CYS A 117 1.67 -19.01 6.39
CA CYS A 117 0.31 -18.76 5.92
C CYS A 117 -0.78 -19.32 6.86
N LYS A 118 -0.43 -20.21 7.79
CA LYS A 118 -1.38 -20.83 8.74
C LYS A 118 -1.85 -19.88 9.84
N ASP A 119 -1.08 -18.83 10.12
CA ASP A 119 -1.37 -17.88 11.18
C ASP A 119 -2.18 -16.69 10.65
N PHE A 120 -2.93 -16.01 11.52
CA PHE A 120 -3.68 -14.81 11.18
C PHE A 120 -3.00 -13.53 11.69
N ILE A 121 -2.24 -13.63 12.78
CA ILE A 121 -1.46 -12.55 13.37
C ILE A 121 0.00 -12.95 13.30
N ALA A 122 0.87 -12.01 12.90
CA ALA A 122 2.30 -12.23 12.83
C ALA A 122 2.87 -12.79 14.15
N PRO A 123 3.72 -13.82 14.11
CA PRO A 123 4.39 -14.32 15.31
C PRO A 123 5.14 -13.21 16.05
N GLY A 124 4.95 -13.13 17.36
CA GLY A 124 5.52 -12.08 18.21
C GLY A 124 4.57 -10.89 18.46
N LEU A 125 3.42 -10.84 17.78
CA LEU A 125 2.32 -9.94 18.10
C LEU A 125 1.24 -10.70 18.90
N SER A 126 0.62 -10.00 19.84
CA SER A 126 -0.52 -10.49 20.60
C SER A 126 -1.85 -10.19 19.89
N LEU A 127 -2.94 -10.79 20.37
CA LEU A 127 -4.29 -10.40 19.95
C LEU A 127 -4.58 -8.93 20.24
N GLU A 128 -4.06 -8.41 21.36
CA GLU A 128 -4.21 -7.00 21.74
C GLU A 128 -3.54 -6.09 20.72
N ASP A 129 -2.34 -6.43 20.24
CA ASP A 129 -1.64 -5.68 19.18
C ASP A 129 -2.47 -5.65 17.89
N GLY A 130 -3.07 -6.79 17.52
CA GLY A 130 -3.96 -6.89 16.37
C GLY A 130 -5.19 -5.99 16.50
N ILE A 131 -5.87 -6.02 17.66
CA ILE A 131 -7.04 -5.18 17.94
C ILE A 131 -6.67 -3.69 17.96
N ALA A 132 -5.56 -3.33 18.62
CA ALA A 132 -5.09 -1.96 18.68
C ALA A 132 -4.76 -1.42 17.28
N THR A 133 -4.13 -2.25 16.44
CA THR A 133 -3.80 -1.90 15.06
C THR A 133 -5.05 -1.75 14.20
N ALA A 134 -6.01 -2.68 14.28
CA ALA A 134 -7.29 -2.55 13.60
C ALA A 134 -8.05 -1.28 14.04
N GLY A 135 -8.01 -0.96 15.34
CA GLY A 135 -8.62 0.23 15.92
C GLY A 135 -7.99 1.56 15.51
N SER A 136 -6.78 1.54 14.94
CA SER A 136 -6.07 2.76 14.50
C SER A 136 -6.85 3.56 13.45
N ILE A 137 -7.71 2.90 12.66
CA ILE A 137 -8.57 3.54 11.68
C ILE A 137 -9.58 4.50 12.33
N VAL A 138 -10.04 4.21 13.55
CA VAL A 138 -10.95 5.09 14.31
C VAL A 138 -10.22 6.37 14.71
N ALA A 139 -8.98 6.25 15.20
CA ALA A 139 -8.16 7.41 15.53
C ALA A 139 -7.85 8.25 14.28
N ALA A 140 -7.59 7.61 13.13
CA ALA A 140 -7.42 8.30 11.86
C ALA A 140 -8.69 9.06 11.44
N ALA A 141 -9.87 8.43 11.53
CA ALA A 141 -11.15 9.07 11.21
C ALA A 141 -11.42 10.30 12.10
N ILE A 142 -11.18 10.21 13.41
CA ILE A 142 -11.32 11.36 14.33
C ILE A 142 -10.39 12.51 13.91
N ARG A 143 -9.12 12.21 13.60
CA ARG A 143 -8.15 13.23 13.14
C ARG A 143 -8.59 13.88 11.83
N LEU A 144 -9.07 13.08 10.87
CA LEU A 144 -9.59 13.58 9.60
C LEU A 144 -10.80 14.48 9.81
N LEU A 145 -11.71 14.16 10.75
CA LEU A 145 -12.88 14.98 11.08
C LEU A 145 -12.49 16.26 11.82
N ALA A 146 -11.55 16.20 12.75
CA ALA A 146 -11.10 17.35 13.55
C ALA A 146 -10.23 18.35 12.77
N TYR A 147 -9.57 17.93 11.68
CA TYR A 147 -8.67 18.80 10.92
C TYR A 147 -9.40 20.01 10.31
N LEU A 148 -8.92 21.23 10.60
CA LEU A 148 -9.46 22.46 10.02
C LEU A 148 -8.33 23.38 9.54
N PRO A 149 -8.56 24.16 8.46
CA PRO A 149 -9.78 24.23 7.65
C PRO A 149 -9.95 23.01 6.71
N LYS A 150 -11.21 22.66 6.38
CA LYS A 150 -11.48 21.69 5.30
C LYS A 150 -11.19 22.34 3.96
N LEU A 151 -10.58 21.58 3.05
CA LEU A 151 -10.32 22.00 1.69
C LEU A 151 -11.35 21.36 0.74
N ILE A 152 -11.85 22.15 -0.21
CA ILE A 152 -12.80 21.68 -1.23
C ILE A 152 -12.09 21.24 -2.53
N ALA A 153 -10.80 21.50 -2.61
CA ALA A 153 -9.95 21.20 -3.75
C ALA A 153 -8.56 20.81 -3.26
N GLU A 154 -7.88 20.03 -4.08
CA GLU A 154 -6.50 19.64 -3.89
C GLU A 154 -5.56 20.85 -3.96
N PRO A 155 -4.51 20.92 -3.12
CA PRO A 155 -3.52 21.99 -3.20
C PRO A 155 -2.79 22.01 -4.55
N GLY A 156 -2.41 23.19 -5.01
CA GLY A 156 -1.63 23.34 -6.24
C GLY A 156 -0.24 22.71 -6.12
N LEU A 157 0.27 22.17 -7.24
CA LEU A 157 1.60 21.56 -7.29
C LEU A 157 2.70 22.55 -6.88
N MET A 158 3.67 22.03 -6.13
CA MET A 158 4.92 22.72 -5.84
C MET A 158 5.72 22.96 -7.12
N ALA A 159 6.51 24.04 -7.18
CA ALA A 159 7.23 24.44 -8.39
C ALA A 159 8.13 23.34 -8.97
N TYR A 160 8.76 22.52 -8.11
CA TYR A 160 9.62 21.42 -8.54
C TYR A 160 8.87 20.25 -9.20
N ALA A 161 7.55 20.19 -9.04
CA ALA A 161 6.69 19.13 -9.56
C ALA A 161 5.83 19.60 -10.74
N ARG A 162 5.84 20.90 -11.07
CA ARG A 162 5.08 21.42 -12.22
C ARG A 162 5.72 20.95 -13.53
N VAL A 163 4.86 20.55 -14.46
CA VAL A 163 5.22 20.06 -15.80
C VAL A 163 4.92 21.15 -16.81
#